data_AF-A0A9D5N7H9-F1
#
_entry.id   AF-A0A9D5N7H9-F1
#
_cell.length_a   1.000
_cell.length_b   1.000
_cell.length_c   1.000
_cell.angle_alpha   90.00
_cell.angle_beta   90.00
_cell.angle_gamma   90.00
#
_symmetry.space_group_name_H-M   'P 1'
#
loop_
_entity.id
_entity.type
_entity.pdbx_description
1 polymer ?
#
loop_
_entity_poly.entity_id
_entity_poly.type
_entity_poly.pdbx_seq_one_letter_code
_entity_poly.pdbx_strand_id
1 'polypeptide(L)'
;MDTAVKAGAKASIKTKVHLFDDDGKMQTVETDASPELADEMASKVEDVVVCADASGNWILELLVFSKDCGAGKLLGETEYSILNEKNAPLFKGASQHFENWHAVDQCTRKSRPKSEEREVMDTKGKITLEQYSVAVHAGQSRSLAVTGLPEGYSLNDLVVSSSDPSIAAVNGLVVTGVSSGSAIITISTSDGSFSTSVNILVPQESGA
;
A
#
# COMPACT_ATOMS: atom_id res chain seq x y z
N MET A 1 -14.35 -32.01 -24.72
CA MET A 1 -13.38 -30.98 -25.08
C MET A 1 -13.54 -29.88 -24.08
N ASP A 2 -12.46 -29.48 -23.45
CA ASP A 2 -12.39 -28.31 -22.59
C ASP A 2 -11.27 -27.39 -23.06
N THR A 3 -11.47 -26.11 -22.77
CA THR A 3 -10.50 -25.05 -23.05
C THR A 3 -10.42 -24.15 -21.84
N ALA A 4 -9.21 -23.71 -21.52
CA ALA A 4 -8.97 -22.76 -20.44
C ALA A 4 -8.03 -21.67 -20.93
N VAL A 5 -8.23 -20.46 -20.42
CA VAL A 5 -7.38 -19.30 -20.70
C VAL A 5 -6.80 -18.81 -19.38
N LYS A 6 -5.48 -18.68 -19.34
CA LYS A 6 -4.77 -18.01 -18.25
C LYS A 6 -4.15 -16.75 -18.80
N ALA A 7 -4.66 -15.62 -18.35
CA ALA A 7 -4.21 -14.30 -18.77
C ALA A 7 -3.88 -13.45 -17.54
N GLY A 8 -2.86 -12.60 -17.64
CA GLY A 8 -2.47 -11.72 -16.55
C GLY A 8 -1.13 -11.05 -16.80
N ALA A 9 -0.56 -10.46 -15.75
CA ALA A 9 0.79 -9.94 -15.76
C ALA A 9 1.63 -10.71 -14.74
N LYS A 10 2.86 -11.04 -15.12
CA LYS A 10 3.90 -11.53 -14.21
C LYS A 10 4.90 -10.40 -14.04
N ALA A 11 5.08 -9.92 -12.81
CA ALA A 11 6.04 -8.88 -12.49
C ALA A 11 6.94 -9.32 -11.34
N SER A 12 8.18 -8.84 -11.32
CA SER A 12 9.12 -9.02 -10.23
C SER A 12 9.86 -7.73 -9.96
N ILE A 13 10.16 -7.47 -8.69
CA ILE A 13 10.97 -6.34 -8.25
C ILE A 13 12.22 -6.92 -7.59
N LYS A 14 13.39 -6.45 -8.00
CA LYS A 14 14.67 -6.78 -7.37
C LYS A 14 15.25 -5.53 -6.72
N THR A 15 15.44 -5.58 -5.41
CA THR A 15 16.04 -4.49 -4.64
C THR A 15 17.56 -4.61 -4.66
N LYS A 16 18.24 -3.51 -4.96
CA LYS A 16 19.69 -3.38 -4.96
C LYS A 16 20.12 -2.29 -3.98
N VAL A 17 21.13 -2.61 -3.19
CA VAL A 17 21.76 -1.70 -2.25
C VAL A 17 23.18 -1.43 -2.71
N HIS A 18 23.51 -0.16 -2.93
CA HIS A 18 24.84 0.30 -3.26
C HIS A 18 25.49 0.88 -2.00
N LEU A 19 26.59 0.24 -1.57
CA LEU A 19 27.41 0.67 -0.45
C LEU A 19 28.63 1.41 -1.00
N PHE A 20 28.92 2.58 -0.47
CA PHE A 20 30.13 3.34 -0.80
C PHE A 20 31.08 3.32 0.41
N ASP A 21 32.38 3.12 0.19
CA ASP A 21 33.39 3.33 1.22
C ASP A 21 33.87 4.80 1.24
N ASP A 22 34.73 5.12 2.21
CA ASP A 22 35.31 6.46 2.40
C ASP A 22 36.09 6.95 1.16
N ASP A 23 36.62 6.01 0.36
CA ASP A 23 37.34 6.27 -0.89
C ASP A 23 36.38 6.41 -2.10
N GLY A 24 35.07 6.28 -1.87
CA GLY A 24 34.01 6.37 -2.87
C GLY A 24 33.87 5.13 -3.76
N LYS A 25 34.54 4.03 -3.43
CA LYS A 25 34.40 2.76 -4.15
C LYS A 25 33.08 2.11 -3.78
N MET A 26 32.41 1.59 -4.80
CA MET A 26 31.05 1.06 -4.70
C MET A 26 31.03 -0.47 -4.67
N GLN A 27 30.22 -1.02 -3.79
CA GLN A 27 29.79 -2.42 -3.82
C GLN A 27 28.27 -2.48 -3.99
N THR A 28 27.77 -3.39 -4.82
CA THR A 28 26.34 -3.64 -4.99
C THR A 28 25.96 -4.97 -4.35
N VAL A 29 24.87 -4.96 -3.57
CA VAL A 29 24.30 -6.12 -2.90
C VAL A 29 22.83 -6.23 -3.29
N GLU A 30 22.39 -7.43 -3.70
CA GLU A 30 20.95 -7.72 -3.89
C GLU A 30 20.33 -8.15 -2.55
N THR A 31 19.10 -7.73 -2.28
CA THR A 31 18.37 -8.06 -1.04
C THR A 31 16.94 -8.45 -1.34
N ASP A 32 16.41 -9.36 -0.52
CA ASP A 32 14.99 -9.75 -0.53
C ASP A 32 14.11 -8.72 0.20
N ALA A 33 14.70 -7.75 0.89
CA ALA A 33 13.97 -6.65 1.50
C ALA A 33 13.19 -5.87 0.43
N SER A 34 11.97 -5.44 0.77
CA SER A 34 11.21 -4.56 -0.11
C SER A 34 11.99 -3.26 -0.35
N PRO A 35 11.84 -2.62 -1.53
CA PRO A 35 12.53 -1.36 -1.81
C PRO A 35 12.24 -0.29 -0.76
N GLU A 36 11.01 -0.25 -0.24
CA GLU A 36 10.58 0.70 0.78
C GLU A 36 11.30 0.49 2.11
N LEU A 37 11.37 -0.76 2.60
CA LEU A 37 12.07 -1.07 3.84
C LEU A 37 13.57 -0.81 3.70
N ALA A 38 14.16 -1.19 2.57
CA ALA A 38 15.58 -0.96 2.31
C ALA A 38 15.89 0.55 2.26
N ASP A 39 15.06 1.35 1.59
CA ASP A 39 15.22 2.81 1.50
C ASP A 39 15.03 3.49 2.87
N GLU A 40 14.06 3.04 3.68
CA GLU A 40 13.89 3.51 5.06
C GLU A 40 15.13 3.25 5.92
N MET A 41 15.69 2.03 5.84
CA MET A 41 16.90 1.67 6.57
C MET A 41 18.13 2.48 6.09
N ALA A 42 18.22 2.74 4.78
CA ALA A 42 19.30 3.49 4.17
C ALA A 42 19.19 5.02 4.38
N SER A 43 17.99 5.54 4.62
CA SER A 43 17.71 6.98 4.73
C SER A 43 18.58 7.74 5.75
N LYS A 44 19.15 7.02 6.73
CA LYS A 44 20.00 7.57 7.80
C LYS A 44 21.50 7.34 7.59
N VAL A 45 21.90 6.73 6.46
CA VAL A 45 23.31 6.41 6.16
C VAL A 45 23.67 6.98 4.79
N GLU A 46 24.45 8.07 4.76
CA GLU A 46 24.74 8.82 3.53
C GLU A 46 25.43 7.99 2.43
N ASP A 47 26.18 6.95 2.81
CA ASP A 47 26.93 6.08 1.90
C ASP A 47 26.15 4.82 1.45
N VAL A 48 24.85 4.76 1.73
CA VAL A 48 23.98 3.67 1.30
C VAL A 48 22.91 4.21 0.36
N VAL A 49 22.90 3.73 -0.88
CA VAL A 49 21.90 4.11 -1.88
C VAL A 49 21.10 2.90 -2.30
N VAL A 50 19.77 3.01 -2.25
CA VAL A 50 18.85 1.93 -2.62
C VAL A 50 18.16 2.23 -3.96
N CYS A 51 18.09 1.22 -4.80
CA CYS A 51 17.34 1.26 -6.05
C CYS A 51 16.65 -0.09 -6.30
N ALA A 52 15.71 -0.10 -7.23
CA ALA A 52 14.97 -1.32 -7.58
C ALA A 52 14.85 -1.49 -9.09
N ASP A 53 15.04 -2.71 -9.57
CA ASP A 53 14.72 -3.08 -10.94
C ASP A 53 13.36 -3.78 -10.94
N ALA A 54 12.38 -3.20 -11.62
CA ALA A 54 11.13 -3.89 -11.91
C ALA A 54 11.18 -4.49 -13.31
N SER A 55 10.84 -5.76 -13.43
CA SER A 55 10.63 -6.43 -14.71
C SER A 55 9.26 -7.07 -14.73
N GLY A 56 8.68 -7.21 -15.91
CA GLY A 56 7.38 -7.84 -16.02
C GLY A 56 6.96 -8.04 -17.47
N ASN A 57 6.02 -8.95 -17.65
CA ASN A 57 5.45 -9.28 -18.95
C ASN A 57 3.98 -9.68 -18.80
N TRP A 58 3.22 -9.43 -19.86
CA TRP A 58 1.91 -10.04 -20.01
C TRP A 58 2.07 -11.53 -20.27
N ILE A 59 1.14 -12.32 -19.72
CA ILE A 59 1.01 -13.74 -19.99
C ILE A 59 -0.35 -14.00 -20.60
N LEU A 60 -0.38 -14.85 -21.62
CA LEU A 60 -1.59 -15.40 -22.20
C LEU A 60 -1.31 -16.83 -22.63
N GLU A 61 -1.84 -17.77 -21.86
CA GLU A 61 -1.72 -19.21 -22.07
C GLU A 61 -3.12 -19.75 -22.42
N LEU A 62 -3.23 -20.41 -23.57
CA LEU A 62 -4.44 -21.14 -23.96
C LEU A 62 -4.19 -22.63 -23.79
N LEU A 63 -4.94 -23.27 -22.90
CA LEU A 63 -4.94 -24.71 -22.72
C LEU A 63 -6.11 -25.32 -23.49
N VAL A 64 -5.81 -26.34 -24.28
CA VAL A 64 -6.79 -27.11 -25.05
C VAL A 64 -6.63 -28.58 -24.70
N PHE A 65 -7.74 -29.24 -24.38
CA PHE A 65 -7.78 -30.64 -23.94
C PHE A 65 -7.01 -30.87 -22.63
N SER A 66 -7.55 -30.38 -21.52
CA SER A 66 -6.96 -30.68 -20.22
C SER A 66 -6.88 -32.20 -20.00
N LYS A 67 -5.94 -32.62 -19.15
CA LYS A 67 -5.75 -34.04 -18.78
C LYS A 67 -6.98 -34.68 -18.13
N ASP A 68 -7.92 -33.86 -17.66
CA ASP A 68 -9.14 -34.32 -17.01
C ASP A 68 -10.25 -34.64 -18.02
N CYS A 69 -10.20 -34.10 -19.24
CA CYS A 69 -11.18 -34.40 -20.26
C CYS A 69 -10.82 -35.65 -21.09
N GLY A 70 -11.84 -36.33 -21.61
CA GLY A 70 -11.64 -37.56 -22.41
C GLY A 70 -10.75 -37.36 -23.64
N ALA A 71 -10.75 -36.17 -24.24
CA ALA A 71 -9.87 -35.85 -25.36
C ALA A 71 -8.41 -35.67 -24.92
N GLY A 72 -8.15 -35.02 -23.78
CA GLY A 72 -6.79 -34.83 -23.27
C GLY A 72 -6.14 -36.14 -22.81
N LYS A 73 -6.93 -37.09 -22.30
CA LYS A 73 -6.45 -38.45 -21.98
C LYS A 73 -6.04 -39.25 -23.23
N LEU A 74 -6.67 -38.98 -24.37
CA LEU A 74 -6.45 -39.72 -25.62
C LEU A 74 -5.39 -39.06 -26.54
N LEU A 75 -5.41 -37.73 -26.63
CA LEU A 75 -4.60 -36.96 -27.58
C LEU A 75 -3.47 -36.17 -26.92
N GLY A 76 -3.43 -36.16 -25.58
CA GLY A 76 -2.52 -35.31 -24.81
C GLY A 76 -3.06 -33.89 -24.62
N GLU A 77 -2.52 -33.23 -23.59
CA GLU A 77 -2.77 -31.83 -23.30
C GLU A 77 -1.98 -30.94 -24.27
N THR A 78 -2.62 -29.88 -24.77
CA THR A 78 -1.97 -28.90 -25.65
C THR A 78 -2.02 -27.52 -25.00
N GLU A 79 -0.86 -26.89 -24.84
CA GLU A 79 -0.73 -25.54 -24.29
C GLU A 79 -0.10 -24.60 -25.34
N TYR A 80 -0.72 -23.44 -25.54
CA TYR A 80 -0.23 -22.39 -26.42
C TYR A 80 0.14 -21.15 -25.60
N SER A 81 1.44 -20.82 -25.54
CA SER A 81 1.92 -19.54 -25.02
C SER A 81 1.80 -18.46 -26.09
N ILE A 82 0.77 -17.62 -25.98
CA ILE A 82 0.48 -16.54 -26.94
C ILE A 82 1.24 -15.27 -26.57
N LEU A 83 1.18 -14.86 -25.29
CA LEU A 83 1.95 -13.74 -24.76
C LEU A 83 2.91 -14.22 -23.68
N ASN A 84 4.16 -13.74 -23.73
CA ASN A 84 5.23 -14.07 -22.79
C ASN A 84 6.31 -12.96 -22.76
N GLU A 85 7.36 -13.19 -21.98
CA GLU A 85 8.50 -12.28 -21.80
C GLU A 85 9.17 -11.83 -23.12
N LYS A 86 9.11 -12.64 -24.19
CA LYS A 86 9.78 -12.34 -25.46
C LYS A 86 8.99 -11.39 -26.35
N ASN A 87 7.67 -11.38 -26.23
CA ASN A 87 6.79 -10.66 -27.16
C ASN A 87 5.80 -9.69 -26.49
N ALA A 88 5.71 -9.69 -25.16
CA ALA A 88 4.77 -8.86 -24.43
C ALA A 88 5.36 -8.30 -23.12
N PRO A 89 6.50 -7.57 -23.16
CA PRO A 89 7.03 -6.91 -21.98
C PRO A 89 6.01 -5.90 -21.43
N LEU A 90 5.88 -5.83 -20.10
CA LEU A 90 4.98 -4.93 -19.41
C LEU A 90 5.49 -3.48 -19.43
N PHE A 91 6.81 -3.31 -19.44
CA PHE A 91 7.50 -2.03 -19.50
C PHE A 91 8.06 -1.78 -20.90
N LYS A 92 8.33 -0.51 -21.26
CA LYS A 92 9.06 -0.16 -22.50
C LYS A 92 10.53 -0.59 -22.36
N GLY A 93 10.80 -1.88 -22.50
CA GLY A 93 12.10 -2.51 -22.22
C GLY A 93 11.94 -3.74 -21.31
N ALA A 94 13.01 -4.52 -21.16
CA ALA A 94 12.99 -5.74 -20.34
C ALA A 94 12.89 -5.46 -18.82
N SER A 95 13.35 -4.29 -18.39
CA SER A 95 13.30 -3.83 -17.00
C SER A 95 13.23 -2.31 -16.95
N GLN A 96 12.54 -1.78 -15.94
CA GLN A 96 12.52 -0.37 -15.59
C GLN A 96 13.23 -0.19 -14.26
N HIS A 97 14.14 0.80 -14.19
CA HIS A 97 14.81 1.15 -12.95
C HIS A 97 13.96 2.12 -12.14
N PHE A 98 13.92 1.95 -10.83
CA PHE A 98 13.14 2.77 -9.89
C PHE A 98 13.99 3.23 -8.73
N GLU A 99 13.78 4.49 -8.34
CA GLU A 99 14.35 5.15 -7.18
C GLU A 99 13.29 6.06 -6.56
N ASN A 100 13.06 6.02 -5.24
CA ASN A 100 12.03 6.85 -4.57
C ASN A 100 10.62 6.78 -5.23
N TRP A 101 10.22 5.60 -5.71
CA TRP A 101 8.97 5.39 -6.47
C TRP A 101 8.92 6.06 -7.85
N HIS A 102 10.03 6.61 -8.36
CA HIS A 102 10.12 7.21 -9.68
C HIS A 102 10.93 6.33 -10.63
N ALA A 103 10.42 6.15 -11.84
CA ALA A 103 11.14 5.49 -12.91
C ALA A 103 12.30 6.38 -13.39
N VAL A 104 13.49 5.81 -13.49
CA VAL A 104 14.69 6.47 -14.02
C VAL A 104 15.34 5.58 -15.10
N ASP A 105 16.13 6.17 -15.99
CA ASP A 105 16.78 5.43 -17.08
C ASP A 105 17.89 4.48 -16.58
N GLN A 106 18.56 4.85 -15.48
CA GLN A 106 19.61 4.08 -14.82
C GLN A 106 19.78 4.54 -13.38
N CYS A 107 20.50 3.76 -12.57
CA CYS A 107 20.77 4.13 -11.18
C CYS A 107 21.52 5.46 -11.08
N THR A 108 20.92 6.44 -10.40
CA THR A 108 21.50 7.77 -10.21
C THR A 108 22.59 7.76 -9.13
N ARG A 109 22.61 6.75 -8.24
CA ARG A 109 23.68 6.58 -7.23
C ARG A 109 23.91 7.88 -6.43
N LYS A 110 25.15 8.37 -6.37
CA LYS A 110 25.53 9.64 -5.71
C LYS A 110 25.01 10.90 -6.44
N SER A 111 24.52 10.77 -7.68
CA SER A 111 23.87 11.88 -8.41
C SER A 111 22.35 11.89 -8.22
N ARG A 112 21.82 11.13 -7.24
CA ARG A 112 20.41 11.16 -6.89
C ARG A 112 20.03 12.59 -6.52
N PRO A 113 19.05 13.20 -7.19
CA PRO A 113 18.44 14.42 -6.69
C PRO A 113 18.00 14.10 -5.26
N LYS A 114 18.45 14.89 -4.27
CA LYS A 114 17.89 14.80 -2.93
C LYS A 114 16.39 14.82 -3.11
N SER A 115 15.68 13.83 -2.56
CA SER A 115 14.22 13.87 -2.58
C SER A 115 13.87 15.25 -2.05
N GLU A 116 13.17 16.05 -2.85
CA GLU A 116 12.53 17.22 -2.29
C GLU A 116 11.80 16.71 -1.05
N GLU A 117 12.08 17.33 0.08
CA GLU A 117 11.35 17.12 1.31
C GLU A 117 9.90 17.34 0.89
N ARG A 118 9.18 16.25 0.59
CA ARG A 118 7.84 16.34 0.03
C ARG A 118 7.12 17.20 1.03
N GLU A 119 6.59 18.35 0.60
CA GLU A 119 5.69 19.11 1.45
C GLU A 119 4.72 18.10 2.02
N VAL A 120 4.75 17.96 3.35
CA VAL A 120 3.81 17.16 4.12
C VAL A 120 2.46 17.36 3.45
N MET A 121 1.89 16.29 2.86
CA MET A 121 0.67 16.35 2.03
C MET A 121 -0.20 17.50 2.52
N ASP A 122 -0.36 18.56 1.73
CA ASP A 122 -0.93 19.83 2.20
C ASP A 122 -2.11 19.58 3.13
N THR A 123 -1.83 19.71 4.44
CA THR A 123 -2.80 19.49 5.51
C THR A 123 -3.55 20.79 5.80
N LYS A 124 -3.23 21.88 5.10
CA LYS A 124 -3.99 23.13 5.19
C LYS A 124 -5.42 22.82 4.76
N GLY A 125 -6.34 23.01 5.71
CA GLY A 125 -7.75 22.73 5.47
C GLY A 125 -8.15 21.27 5.65
N LYS A 126 -7.42 20.45 6.42
CA LYS A 126 -7.86 19.09 6.77
C LYS A 126 -7.78 18.82 8.26
N ILE A 127 -8.75 18.05 8.75
CA ILE A 127 -8.65 17.37 10.04
C ILE A 127 -7.94 16.03 9.76
N THR A 128 -6.76 15.83 10.34
CA THR A 128 -5.99 14.59 10.16
C THR A 128 -6.00 13.76 11.45
N LEU A 129 -6.17 12.45 11.29
CA LEU A 129 -6.16 11.48 12.38
C LEU A 129 -4.91 10.60 12.32
N GLU A 130 -4.49 10.08 13.47
CA GLU A 130 -3.47 9.04 13.54
C GLU A 130 -3.95 7.74 12.86
N GLN A 131 -5.23 7.41 12.99
CA GLN A 131 -5.86 6.21 12.43
C GLN A 131 -7.26 6.53 11.89
N TYR A 132 -7.60 5.96 10.72
CA TYR A 132 -8.91 6.09 10.06
C TYR A 132 -9.76 4.82 10.15
N SER A 133 -9.25 3.76 10.78
CA SER A 133 -10.02 2.58 11.16
C SER A 133 -9.52 2.04 12.50
N VAL A 134 -10.45 1.78 13.42
CA VAL A 134 -10.15 1.42 14.80
C VAL A 134 -11.08 0.28 15.24
N ALA A 135 -10.51 -0.75 15.87
CA ALA A 135 -11.29 -1.76 16.58
C ALA A 135 -11.42 -1.38 18.06
N VAL A 136 -12.64 -1.47 18.60
CA VAL A 136 -12.94 -1.21 20.02
C VAL A 136 -13.87 -2.31 20.52
N HIS A 137 -13.47 -3.04 21.56
CA HIS A 137 -14.32 -4.08 22.16
C HIS A 137 -15.54 -3.46 22.86
N ALA A 138 -16.63 -4.22 22.97
CA ALA A 138 -17.83 -3.77 23.67
C ALA A 138 -17.50 -3.42 25.14
N GLY A 139 -18.00 -2.28 25.61
CA GLY A 139 -17.71 -1.72 26.93
C GLY A 139 -16.34 -1.06 27.09
N GLN A 140 -15.45 -1.16 26.10
CA GLN A 140 -14.16 -0.47 26.10
C GLN A 140 -14.26 0.88 25.38
N SER A 141 -13.37 1.80 25.75
CA SER A 141 -13.27 3.12 25.14
C SER A 141 -11.89 3.35 24.54
N ARG A 142 -11.84 4.16 23.49
CA ARG A 142 -10.60 4.58 22.83
C ARG A 142 -10.69 6.03 22.38
N SER A 143 -9.61 6.78 22.62
CA SER A 143 -9.48 8.15 22.14
C SER A 143 -9.04 8.16 20.68
N LEU A 144 -9.66 9.04 19.89
CA LEU A 144 -9.26 9.36 18.53
C LEU A 144 -8.19 10.46 18.58
N ALA A 145 -6.97 10.14 18.13
CA ALA A 145 -5.87 11.09 18.09
C ALA A 145 -5.94 11.93 16.82
N VAL A 146 -6.24 13.23 16.99
CA VAL A 146 -6.18 14.23 15.92
C VAL A 146 -4.74 14.73 15.83
N THR A 147 -4.09 14.49 14.69
CA THR A 147 -2.68 14.83 14.44
C THR A 147 -2.52 16.18 13.74
N GLY A 148 -3.61 16.75 13.22
CA GLY A 148 -3.58 18.02 12.48
C GLY A 148 -4.97 18.62 12.33
N LEU A 149 -5.00 19.95 12.30
CA LEU A 149 -6.20 20.77 12.15
C LEU A 149 -5.97 21.87 11.11
N PRO A 150 -7.05 22.33 10.44
CA PRO A 150 -7.00 23.56 9.64
C PRO A 150 -6.58 24.77 10.47
N GLU A 151 -5.97 25.76 9.82
CA GLU A 151 -5.59 27.02 10.46
C GLU A 151 -6.82 27.72 11.05
N GLY A 152 -6.70 28.24 12.29
CA GLY A 152 -7.78 28.94 12.98
C GLY A 152 -8.75 28.04 13.76
N TYR A 153 -8.59 26.71 13.72
CA TYR A 153 -9.39 25.77 14.52
C TYR A 153 -8.57 25.12 15.63
N SER A 154 -9.26 24.76 16.69
CA SER A 154 -8.75 24.00 17.83
C SER A 154 -9.55 22.71 18.02
N LEU A 155 -9.08 21.81 18.89
CA LEU A 155 -9.81 20.59 19.21
C LEU A 155 -11.20 20.88 19.82
N ASN A 156 -11.39 22.05 20.44
CA ASN A 156 -12.68 22.45 21.02
C ASN A 156 -13.70 22.86 19.95
N ASP A 157 -13.24 23.15 18.73
CA ASP A 157 -14.11 23.48 17.60
C ASP A 157 -14.62 22.23 16.88
N LEU A 158 -14.23 21.04 17.34
CA LEU A 158 -14.65 19.79 16.73
C LEU A 158 -15.98 19.29 17.32
N VAL A 159 -16.87 18.91 16.41
CA VAL A 159 -18.12 18.20 16.69
C VAL A 159 -17.96 16.77 16.21
N VAL A 160 -18.25 15.81 17.07
CA VAL A 160 -18.11 14.38 16.79
C VAL A 160 -19.48 13.72 16.84
N SER A 161 -19.79 12.93 15.83
CA SER A 161 -21.06 12.20 15.73
C SER A 161 -20.83 10.76 15.28
N SER A 162 -21.72 9.86 15.70
CA SER A 162 -21.73 8.47 15.28
C SER A 162 -22.90 8.21 14.33
N SER A 163 -22.66 7.46 13.26
CA SER A 163 -23.72 6.97 12.37
C SER A 163 -24.67 5.99 13.06
N ASP A 164 -24.18 5.27 14.08
CA ASP A 164 -24.97 4.35 14.90
C ASP A 164 -24.42 4.30 16.34
N PRO A 165 -24.93 5.16 17.25
CA PRO A 165 -24.55 5.15 18.65
C PRO A 165 -24.86 3.83 19.40
N SER A 166 -25.73 2.97 18.86
CA SER A 166 -26.02 1.66 19.47
C SER A 166 -24.92 0.62 19.22
N ILE A 167 -24.06 0.87 18.23
CA ILE A 167 -22.85 0.08 17.93
C ILE A 167 -21.62 0.75 18.54
N ALA A 168 -21.40 2.04 18.24
CA ALA A 168 -20.29 2.81 18.80
C ALA A 168 -20.76 4.21 19.19
N ALA A 169 -20.72 4.50 20.49
CA ALA A 169 -21.09 5.80 21.04
C ALA A 169 -19.87 6.72 21.13
N VAL A 170 -20.09 8.02 21.08
CA VAL A 170 -19.04 9.03 21.19
C VAL A 170 -19.31 10.01 22.32
N ASN A 171 -18.26 10.45 22.99
CA ASN A 171 -18.25 11.59 23.89
C ASN A 171 -17.00 12.43 23.60
N GLY A 172 -17.17 13.50 22.82
CA GLY A 172 -16.05 14.20 22.20
C GLY A 172 -15.22 13.27 21.31
N LEU A 173 -13.90 13.30 21.46
CA LEU A 173 -12.97 12.44 20.72
C LEU A 173 -12.81 11.03 21.31
N VAL A 174 -13.63 10.65 22.30
CA VAL A 174 -13.59 9.31 22.89
C VAL A 174 -14.74 8.48 22.31
N VAL A 175 -14.39 7.35 21.69
CA VAL A 175 -15.33 6.35 21.16
C VAL A 175 -15.46 5.22 22.16
N THR A 176 -16.67 4.74 22.42
CA THR A 176 -16.95 3.55 23.24
C THR A 176 -17.69 2.51 22.42
N GLY A 177 -17.19 1.27 22.39
CA GLY A 177 -17.88 0.15 21.77
C GLY A 177 -19.11 -0.24 22.60
N VAL A 178 -20.27 -0.38 21.98
CA VAL A 178 -21.54 -0.70 22.66
C VAL A 178 -21.98 -2.12 22.32
N SER A 179 -22.12 -2.43 21.03
CA SER A 179 -22.53 -3.75 20.56
C SER A 179 -21.77 -4.13 19.28
N SER A 180 -21.69 -5.43 18.99
CA SER A 180 -20.94 -5.94 17.84
C SER A 180 -21.50 -5.38 16.53
N GLY A 181 -20.65 -4.86 15.67
CA GLY A 181 -21.04 -4.21 14.42
C GLY A 181 -19.99 -3.23 13.94
N SER A 182 -20.36 -2.39 12.97
CA SER A 182 -19.52 -1.30 12.50
C SER A 182 -20.31 0.01 12.46
N ALA A 183 -19.66 1.10 12.86
CA ALA A 183 -20.20 2.45 12.81
C ALA A 183 -19.16 3.42 12.27
N ILE A 184 -19.60 4.45 11.55
CA ILE A 184 -18.74 5.52 11.08
C ILE A 184 -18.86 6.68 12.05
N ILE A 185 -17.73 7.15 12.56
CA ILE A 185 -17.66 8.35 13.38
C ILE A 185 -17.20 9.50 12.49
N THR A 186 -18.00 10.56 12.45
CA THR A 186 -17.69 11.79 11.71
C THR A 186 -17.22 12.86 12.68
N ILE A 187 -16.07 13.46 12.38
CA ILE A 187 -15.48 14.58 13.11
C ILE A 187 -15.51 15.78 12.17
N SER A 188 -16.24 16.82 12.52
CA SER A 188 -16.34 18.05 11.74
C SER A 188 -16.00 19.27 12.57
N THR A 189 -15.63 20.37 11.92
CA THR A 189 -15.61 21.66 12.59
C THR A 189 -17.03 22.12 12.92
N SER A 190 -17.18 22.96 13.95
CA SER A 190 -18.47 23.44 14.46
C SER A 190 -19.25 24.29 13.46
N ASP A 191 -18.53 24.94 12.53
CA ASP A 191 -19.09 25.67 11.40
C ASP A 191 -19.37 24.79 10.17
N GLY A 192 -19.00 23.52 10.21
CA GLY A 192 -19.18 22.55 9.12
C GLY A 192 -18.22 22.70 7.94
N SER A 193 -17.23 23.59 8.00
CA SER A 193 -16.30 23.86 6.90
C SER A 193 -15.39 22.69 6.57
N PHE A 194 -15.00 21.90 7.58
CA PHE A 194 -14.12 20.75 7.42
C PHE A 194 -14.71 19.52 8.11
N SER A 195 -14.50 18.35 7.51
CA SER A 195 -14.99 17.08 8.02
C SER A 195 -14.06 15.94 7.65
N THR A 196 -13.95 14.95 8.53
CA THR A 196 -13.28 13.69 8.33
C THR A 196 -14.06 12.56 8.98
N SER A 197 -13.71 11.31 8.71
CA SER A 197 -14.41 10.16 9.28
C SER A 197 -13.48 9.00 9.58
N VAL A 198 -13.79 8.26 10.65
CA VAL A 198 -13.09 7.04 11.08
C VAL A 198 -14.09 5.90 11.18
N ASN A 199 -13.72 4.74 10.65
CA ASN A 199 -14.51 3.53 10.77
C ASN A 199 -14.21 2.82 12.10
N ILE A 200 -15.25 2.55 12.88
CA ILE A 200 -15.18 1.79 14.12
C ILE A 200 -15.76 0.40 13.89
N LEU A 201 -14.97 -0.62 14.22
CA LEU A 201 -15.41 -2.00 14.30
C LEU A 201 -15.50 -2.42 15.76
N VAL A 202 -16.66 -2.92 16.17
CA VAL A 202 -16.84 -3.60 17.46
C VAL A 202 -16.90 -5.10 17.18
N PRO A 203 -15.85 -5.86 17.48
CA PRO A 203 -15.83 -7.29 17.22
C PRO A 203 -16.91 -8.02 18.03
N GLN A 204 -17.43 -9.11 17.49
CA GLN A 204 -18.21 -10.05 18.29
C GLN A 204 -17.27 -10.73 19.29
N GLU A 205 -17.63 -10.75 20.57
CA GLU A 205 -16.89 -11.56 21.54
C GLU A 205 -17.13 -13.03 21.21
N SER A 206 -16.04 -13.78 21.01
CA SER A 206 -16.14 -15.23 20.91
C SER A 206 -16.46 -15.75 22.31
N GLY A 207 -17.67 -16.27 22.50
CA GLY A 207 -18.05 -16.93 23.74
C GLY A 207 -17.06 -18.06 24.04
N ALA A 208 -16.43 -18.00 25.22
CA ALA A 208 -15.69 -19.10 25.81
C ALA A 208 -16.66 -20.10 26.48
#